data_AF-W9ZGY1-F1
#
_entry.id   AF-W9ZGY1-F1
#
_cell.length_a   1.000
_cell.length_b   1.000
_cell.length_c   1.000
_cell.angle_alpha   90.00
_cell.angle_beta   90.00
_cell.angle_gamma   90.00
#
_symmetry.space_group_name_H-M   'P 1'
#
loop_
_entity.id
_entity.type
_entity.pdbx_description
1 polymer ?
#
loop_
_entity_poly.entity_id
_entity_poly.type
_entity_poly.pdbx_seq_one_letter_code
_entity_poly.pdbx_strand_id
1 'polypeptide(L)' 'DGKPYIVANEANRVLNTSDERSQGYTLVSVTTFKTKEDVEFYDKQCPAHRKLREFAAPRRTGVATLHYESDL' A
#
# COMPACT_ATOMS: atom_id res chain seq x y z
N ASP A 1 15.51 -9.19 12.61
CA ASP A 1 16.39 -8.50 13.58
C ASP A 1 15.75 -7.25 14.20
N GLY A 2 14.43 -7.04 14.04
CA GLY A 2 13.72 -5.92 14.66
C GLY A 2 13.98 -4.56 14.02
N LYS A 3 14.72 -4.49 12.92
CA LYS A 3 14.98 -3.22 12.23
C LYS A 3 13.72 -2.71 11.54
N PRO A 4 13.43 -1.39 11.63
CA PRO A 4 12.34 -0.79 10.87
C PRO A 4 12.66 -0.84 9.37
N TYR A 5 11.71 -1.36 8.59
CA TYR A 5 11.81 -1.51 7.13
C TYR A 5 10.84 -0.57 6.38
N ILE A 6 9.87 0.03 7.09
CA ILE A 6 9.00 1.09 6.58
C ILE A 6 9.62 2.44 6.95
N VAL A 7 9.86 3.29 5.95
CA VAL A 7 10.37 4.66 6.12
C VAL A 7 9.21 5.63 6.39
N ALA A 8 8.12 5.50 5.63
CA ALA A 8 6.92 6.32 5.77
C ALA A 8 5.68 5.54 5.31
N ASN A 9 4.52 5.87 5.86
CA ASN A 9 3.23 5.38 5.39
C ASN A 9 2.20 6.52 5.45
N GLU A 10 1.47 6.69 4.36
CA GLU A 10 0.38 7.64 4.26
C GLU A 10 -0.86 6.95 3.69
N ALA A 11 -2.04 7.40 4.13
CA ALA A 11 -3.31 6.94 3.61
C ALA A 11 -4.28 8.12 3.53
N ASN A 12 -4.81 8.36 2.33
CA ASN A 12 -5.63 9.52 2.03
C ASN A 12 -6.87 9.12 1.23
N ARG A 13 -7.98 9.82 1.47
CA ARG A 13 -9.17 9.67 0.63
C ARG A 13 -8.90 10.27 -0.75
N VAL A 14 -9.34 9.58 -1.79
CA VAL A 14 -9.39 10.15 -3.14
C VAL A 14 -10.42 11.28 -3.13
N LEU A 15 -10.06 12.45 -3.67
CA LEU A 15 -10.96 13.62 -3.67
C LEU A 15 -11.91 13.63 -4.87
N ASN A 16 -11.49 13.06 -5.99
CA ASN A 16 -12.23 13.03 -7.25
C ASN A 16 -12.82 11.64 -7.53
N THR A 17 -13.50 11.02 -6.55
CA THR A 17 -14.01 9.63 -6.68
C THR A 17 -15.06 9.44 -7.77
N SER A 18 -15.75 10.50 -8.18
CA SER A 18 -16.74 10.50 -9.26
C SER A 18 -16.17 10.81 -10.65
N ASP A 19 -14.88 11.15 -10.74
CA ASP A 19 -14.19 11.44 -12.00
C ASP A 19 -13.70 10.13 -12.65
N GLU A 20 -13.82 10.03 -13.97
CA GLU A 20 -13.39 8.85 -14.75
C GLU A 20 -11.91 8.49 -14.51
N ARG A 21 -11.04 9.48 -14.29
CA ARG A 21 -9.60 9.29 -14.04
C ARG A 21 -9.31 8.53 -12.76
N SER A 22 -10.18 8.65 -11.75
CA SER A 22 -10.04 7.94 -10.48
C SER A 22 -10.48 6.48 -10.57
N GLN A 23 -11.16 6.10 -11.65
CA GLN A 23 -11.67 4.73 -11.88
C GLN A 23 -12.46 4.17 -10.69
N GLY A 24 -13.16 5.04 -9.95
CA GLY A 24 -13.93 4.65 -8.77
C GLY A 24 -13.11 4.28 -7.52
N TYR A 25 -11.78 4.42 -7.53
CA TYR A 25 -10.97 4.23 -6.32
C TYR A 25 -11.27 5.32 -5.28
N THR A 26 -11.35 4.93 -4.00
CA THR A 26 -11.78 5.81 -2.90
C THR A 26 -10.70 6.08 -1.86
N LEU A 27 -9.61 5.32 -1.89
CA LEU A 27 -8.51 5.39 -0.94
C LEU A 27 -7.19 5.18 -1.68
N VAL A 28 -6.20 6.01 -1.38
CA VAL A 28 -4.80 5.80 -1.77
C VAL A 28 -3.99 5.58 -0.51
N SER A 29 -3.13 4.56 -0.52
CA SER A 29 -2.10 4.40 0.50
C SER A 29 -0.74 4.25 -0.17
N VAL A 30 0.23 5.02 0.32
CA VAL A 30 1.61 5.01 -0.14
C VAL A 30 2.49 4.59 1.03
N THR A 31 3.31 3.57 0.81
CA THR A 31 4.31 3.13 1.79
C THR A 31 5.67 3.22 1.15
N THR A 32 6.56 3.98 1.77
CA THR A 32 7.95 4.10 1.36
C THR A 32 8.78 3.10 2.16
N PHE A 33 9.55 2.29 1.45
CA PHE A 33 10.47 1.31 2.02
C PHE A 33 11.90 1.74 1.73
N LYS A 34 12.85 1.23 2.51
CA LYS A 34 14.26 1.55 2.29
C LYS A 34 14.84 0.82 1.09
N THR A 35 14.42 -0.44 0.88
CA THR A 35 14.86 -1.24 -0.26
C THR A 35 13.72 -2.06 -0.85
N LYS A 36 13.97 -2.69 -2.01
CA LYS A 36 13.02 -3.59 -2.64
C LYS A 36 12.80 -4.88 -1.83
N GLU A 37 13.85 -5.38 -1.17
CA GLU A 37 13.77 -6.56 -0.30
C GLU A 37 12.83 -6.30 0.89
N ASP A 38 12.80 -5.07 1.41
CA ASP A 38 11.86 -4.67 2.47
C ASP A 38 10.40 -4.73 1.99
N VAL A 39 10.14 -4.38 0.72
CA VAL A 39 8.81 -4.54 0.09
C VAL A 39 8.42 -6.03 0.02
N GLU A 40 9.35 -6.89 -0.39
CA GLU A 40 9.09 -8.33 -0.49
C GLU A 40 8.82 -8.96 0.87
N PHE A 41 9.60 -8.58 1.89
CA PHE A 41 9.35 -9.01 3.26
C PHE A 41 7.99 -8.52 3.76
N TYR A 42 7.67 -7.24 3.54
CA TYR A 42 6.37 -6.67 3.92
C TYR A 42 5.19 -7.41 3.29
N ASP A 43 5.22 -7.62 1.97
CA ASP A 43 4.09 -8.22 1.26
C ASP A 43 3.93 -9.72 1.55
N LYS A 44 5.03 -10.46 1.61
CA LYS A 44 5.00 -11.94 1.66
C LYS A 44 5.16 -12.53 3.05
N GLN A 45 5.86 -11.85 3.95
CA GLN A 45 6.36 -12.46 5.19
C GLN A 45 5.91 -11.73 6.46
N CYS A 46 5.60 -10.42 6.40
CA CYS A 46 5.23 -9.64 7.58
C CYS A 46 3.91 -10.15 8.21
N PRO A 47 3.93 -10.65 9.47
CA PRO A 47 2.73 -11.17 10.12
C PRO A 47 1.68 -10.09 10.42
N ALA A 48 2.11 -8.85 10.68
CA ALA A 48 1.21 -7.73 10.94
C ALA A 48 0.50 -7.29 9.65
N HIS A 49 1.24 -7.17 8.54
CA HIS A 49 0.67 -6.86 7.24
C HIS A 49 -0.33 -7.94 6.79
N ARG A 50 -0.01 -9.22 7.01
CA ARG A 50 -0.94 -10.32 6.73
C ARG A 50 -2.30 -10.12 7.42
N LYS A 51 -2.32 -9.78 8.71
CA LYS A 51 -3.56 -9.51 9.45
C LYS A 51 -4.33 -8.31 8.89
N LEU A 52 -3.64 -7.24 8.52
CA LEU A 52 -4.28 -6.07 7.90
C LEU A 52 -4.89 -6.42 6.54
N ARG A 53 -4.19 -7.23 5.73
CA ARG A 53 -4.69 -7.72 4.45
C ARG A 53 -5.92 -8.61 4.61
N GLU A 54 -5.92 -9.52 5.58
CA GLU A 54 -7.08 -10.35 5.93
C GLU A 54 -8.29 -9.50 6.36
N PHE A 55 -8.06 -8.43 7.12
CA PHE A 55 -9.10 -7.48 7.50
C PHE A 55 -9.63 -6.69 6.29
N ALA A 56 -8.76 -6.20 5.41
CA ALA A 56 -9.16 -5.33 4.29
C ALA A 56 -9.76 -6.11 3.10
N ALA A 57 -9.28 -7.32 2.82
CA ALA A 57 -9.66 -8.11 1.65
C ALA A 57 -11.18 -8.30 1.45
N PRO A 58 -11.99 -8.65 2.48
CA PRO A 58 -13.43 -8.79 2.29
C PRO A 58 -14.19 -7.46 2.22
N ARG A 59 -13.53 -6.33 2.55
CA ARG A 59 -14.15 -5.00 2.60
C ARG A 59 -13.92 -4.17 1.34
N ARG A 60 -12.86 -4.47 0.59
CA ARG A 60 -12.54 -3.78 -0.67
C ARG A 60 -13.34 -4.39 -1.83
N THR A 61 -13.78 -3.53 -2.73
CA THR A 61 -14.48 -3.93 -3.97
C THR A 61 -13.55 -3.91 -5.19
N GLY A 62 -12.36 -3.33 -5.07
CA GLY A 62 -11.32 -3.29 -6.09
C GLY A 62 -9.95 -2.95 -5.48
N VAL A 63 -8.87 -3.25 -6.20
CA VAL A 63 -7.50 -2.90 -5.79
C VAL A 63 -6.60 -2.73 -7.01
N ALA A 64 -5.78 -1.69 -7.01
CA ALA A 64 -4.60 -1.56 -7.86
C ALA A 64 -3.37 -1.44 -6.95
N THR A 65 -2.26 -2.04 -7.35
CA THR A 65 -1.00 -1.97 -6.62
C THR A 65 0.12 -1.65 -7.59
N LEU A 66 0.91 -0.64 -7.25
CA LEU A 66 2.02 -0.16 -8.05
C LEU A 66 3.25 -0.10 -7.15
N HIS A 67 4.37 -0.60 -7.64
CA HIS A 67 5.69 -0.31 -7.07
C HIS A 67 6.39 0.67 -7.98
N TYR A 68 6.93 1.72 -7.39
CA TYR A 68 7.71 2.74 -8.10
C TYR A 68 8.94 3.07 -7.27
N GLU A 69 9.98 3.53 -7.94
CA GLU A 69 11.26 3.95 -7.37
C GLU A 69 11.59 5.34 -7.97
N SER A 70 12.17 6.24 -7.17
CA SER A 70 12.62 7.52 -7.71
C SER A 70 13.97 7.31 -8.39
N ASP A 71 14.01 7.51 -9.71
CA ASP A 71 15.25 7.65 -10.47
C ASP A 71 15.71 9.13 -10.56
N LEU A 72 14.96 10.03 -9.91
CA LEU A 72 15.16 11.48 -9.89
C LEU A 72 15.67 11.95 -8.52
#